data_AF-A0A7I0JF80-F1
#
_entry.id   AF-A0A7I0JF80-F1
#
_cell.length_a   1.000
_cell.length_b   1.000
_cell.length_c   1.000
_cell.angle_alpha   90.00
_cell.angle_beta   90.00
_cell.angle_gamma   90.00
#
_symmetry.space_group_name_H-M   'P 1'
#
loop_
_entity.id
_entity.type
_entity.pdbx_description
1 polymer ?
#
loop_
_entity_poly.entity_id
_entity_poly.type
_entity_poly.pdbx_seq_one_letter_code
_entity_poly.pdbx_strand_id
1 'polypeptide(L)'
;KPGVAADFDLMAMEHGKHLVMMNVEADVTIGCYLKQQADRLGVVYSVGAGDEPSSCMELIEFASALGLTIVAAGKGKNNPLNHDAVPDDYREEAERRNMNPRMLVEFVDGSKTMVEMCAIANATGLVPDVPGMHGPKA
;
A
#
# COMPACT_ATOMS: atom_id res chain seq x y z
N LYS A 1 11.86 2.12 -7.14
CA LYS A 1 11.33 3.41 -7.62
C LYS A 1 10.05 3.10 -8.41
N PRO A 2 8.93 3.79 -8.17
CA PRO A 2 7.63 3.41 -8.74
C PRO A 2 7.62 3.36 -10.28
N GLY A 3 8.21 4.37 -10.95
CA GLY A 3 8.25 4.39 -12.42
C GLY A 3 9.01 3.22 -13.07
N VAL A 4 10.02 2.67 -12.39
CA VAL A 4 10.75 1.50 -12.90
C VAL A 4 9.89 0.24 -12.79
N ALA A 5 9.06 0.12 -11.75
CA ALA A 5 8.15 -1.02 -11.61
C ALA A 5 7.18 -1.05 -12.80
N ALA A 6 6.52 0.08 -13.11
CA ALA A 6 5.56 0.20 -14.19
C ALA A 6 6.04 -0.36 -15.55
N ASP A 7 7.28 -0.05 -15.94
CA ASP A 7 7.85 -0.50 -17.22
C ASP A 7 8.09 -2.01 -17.23
N PHE A 8 8.67 -2.56 -16.15
CA PHE A 8 8.94 -4.00 -16.05
C PHE A 8 7.67 -4.83 -15.87
N ASP A 9 6.68 -4.29 -15.18
CA ASP A 9 5.38 -4.92 -14.93
C ASP A 9 4.64 -5.18 -16.24
N LEU A 10 4.54 -4.16 -17.10
CA LEU A 10 3.89 -4.31 -18.40
C LEU A 10 4.68 -5.26 -19.29
N MET A 11 6.01 -5.11 -19.34
CA MET A 11 6.87 -5.99 -20.12
C MET A 11 6.71 -7.46 -19.69
N ALA A 12 6.66 -7.74 -18.39
CA ALA A 12 6.47 -9.10 -17.88
C ALA A 12 5.11 -9.68 -18.32
N MET A 13 4.04 -8.90 -18.18
CA MET A 13 2.70 -9.32 -18.58
C MET A 13 2.56 -9.53 -20.09
N GLU A 14 3.19 -8.70 -20.92
CA GLU A 14 3.22 -8.85 -22.38
C GLU A 14 3.92 -10.16 -22.83
N HIS A 15 4.80 -10.70 -21.98
CA HIS A 15 5.43 -12.01 -22.15
C HIS A 15 4.64 -13.16 -21.49
N GLY A 16 3.36 -12.94 -21.19
CA GLY A 16 2.47 -13.95 -20.63
C GLY A 16 2.80 -14.34 -19.18
N LYS A 17 3.51 -13.49 -18.44
CA LYS A 17 3.86 -13.76 -17.04
C LYS A 17 2.86 -13.09 -16.10
N HIS A 18 2.45 -13.81 -15.07
CA HIS A 18 1.68 -13.23 -13.97
C HIS A 18 2.54 -12.22 -13.21
N LEU A 19 1.88 -11.23 -12.61
CA LEU A 19 2.53 -10.16 -11.88
C LEU A 19 2.08 -10.10 -10.43
N VAL A 20 3.05 -10.12 -9.52
CA VAL A 20 2.85 -9.86 -8.10
C VAL A 20 3.50 -8.52 -7.77
N MET A 21 2.68 -7.52 -7.48
CA MET A 21 3.09 -6.16 -7.17
C MET A 21 3.48 -6.04 -5.70
N MET A 22 4.71 -5.60 -5.44
CA MET A 22 5.18 -5.26 -4.09
C MET A 22 5.36 -3.75 -3.88
N ASN A 23 5.35 -2.96 -4.95
CA ASN A 23 5.44 -1.50 -4.87
C ASN A 23 4.03 -0.90 -4.78
N VAL A 24 3.51 -0.79 -3.56
CA VAL A 24 2.16 -0.25 -3.32
C VAL A 24 2.04 1.19 -3.83
N GLU A 25 3.14 1.94 -3.85
CA GLU A 25 3.15 3.30 -4.39
C GLU A 25 2.84 3.32 -5.91
N ALA A 26 3.32 2.33 -6.67
CA ALA A 26 2.96 2.14 -8.07
C ALA A 26 1.53 1.62 -8.23
N ASP A 27 1.10 0.68 -7.39
CA ASP A 27 -0.28 0.14 -7.40
C ASP A 27 -1.33 1.26 -7.21
N VAL A 28 -1.17 2.11 -6.20
CA VAL A 28 -2.14 3.20 -5.97
C VAL A 28 -2.11 4.29 -7.05
N THR A 29 -1.07 4.32 -7.88
CA THR A 29 -0.93 5.29 -8.98
C THR A 29 -1.47 4.75 -10.30
N ILE A 30 -1.10 3.52 -10.68
CA ILE A 30 -1.41 2.93 -12.00
C ILE A 30 -1.93 1.49 -11.93
N GLY A 31 -2.18 0.93 -10.73
CA GLY A 31 -2.63 -0.45 -10.53
C GLY A 31 -3.93 -0.76 -11.28
N CYS A 32 -4.86 0.19 -11.36
CA CYS A 32 -6.08 0.04 -12.18
C CYS A 32 -5.75 -0.19 -13.67
N TYR A 33 -4.80 0.56 -14.22
CA TYR A 33 -4.33 0.37 -15.59
C TYR A 33 -3.62 -0.98 -15.76
N LEU A 34 -2.71 -1.33 -14.84
CA LEU A 34 -1.99 -2.61 -14.89
C LEU A 34 -2.95 -3.80 -14.81
N LYS A 35 -3.97 -3.73 -13.96
CA LYS A 35 -5.03 -4.74 -13.86
C LYS A 35 -5.80 -4.90 -15.17
N GLN A 36 -6.18 -3.79 -15.83
CA GLN A 36 -6.83 -3.83 -17.14
C GLN A 36 -5.93 -4.45 -18.22
N GLN A 37 -4.62 -4.16 -18.19
CA GLN A 37 -3.66 -4.79 -19.11
C GLN A 37 -3.51 -6.29 -18.82
N ALA A 38 -3.45 -6.68 -17.55
CA ALA A 38 -3.39 -8.07 -17.14
C ALA A 38 -4.59 -8.87 -17.68
N ASP A 39 -5.81 -8.33 -17.52
CA ASP A 39 -7.04 -8.92 -18.04
C ASP A 39 -7.03 -9.05 -19.56
N ARG A 40 -6.58 -8.00 -20.27
CA ARG A 40 -6.45 -8.00 -21.74
C ARG A 40 -5.46 -9.07 -22.22
N LEU A 41 -4.39 -9.30 -21.47
CA LEU A 41 -3.32 -10.24 -21.81
C LEU A 41 -3.56 -11.67 -21.28
N GLY A 42 -4.62 -11.88 -20.49
CA GLY A 42 -4.95 -13.19 -19.93
C GLY A 42 -4.01 -13.64 -18.81
N VAL A 43 -3.40 -12.70 -18.08
CA VAL A 43 -2.52 -12.96 -16.94
C VAL A 43 -3.10 -12.40 -15.64
N VAL A 44 -2.65 -12.93 -14.50
CA VAL A 44 -3.05 -12.46 -13.18
C VAL A 44 -2.19 -11.28 -12.74
N TYR A 45 -2.84 -10.25 -12.19
CA TYR A 45 -2.25 -9.16 -11.41
C TYR A 45 -2.74 -9.24 -9.97
N SER A 46 -1.83 -9.19 -9.00
CA SER A 46 -2.18 -9.11 -7.58
C SER A 46 -1.16 -8.28 -6.81
N VAL A 47 -1.59 -7.56 -5.79
CA VAL A 47 -0.69 -7.08 -4.74
C VAL A 47 -0.20 -8.30 -3.95
N GLY A 48 1.09 -8.31 -3.58
CA GLY A 48 1.69 -9.40 -2.81
C GLY A 48 1.15 -9.49 -1.39
N ALA A 49 0.97 -10.71 -0.89
CA ALA A 49 0.54 -10.97 0.48
C ALA A 49 1.62 -10.59 1.51
N GLY A 50 1.19 -10.14 2.69
CA GLY A 50 2.04 -9.90 3.87
C GLY A 50 2.25 -8.43 4.24
N ASP A 51 1.94 -7.50 3.33
CA ASP A 51 1.88 -6.07 3.64
C ASP A 51 0.48 -5.71 4.16
N GLU A 52 0.34 -4.63 4.95
CA GLU A 52 -0.91 -4.29 5.62
C GLU A 52 -2.14 -4.24 4.69
N PRO A 53 -2.08 -3.71 3.45
CA PRO A 53 -3.25 -3.71 2.57
C PRO A 53 -3.74 -5.13 2.27
N SER A 54 -2.83 -6.02 1.88
CA SER A 54 -3.16 -7.40 1.50
C SER A 54 -3.67 -8.22 2.70
N SER A 55 -3.04 -8.09 3.86
CA SER A 55 -3.50 -8.76 5.09
C SER A 55 -4.83 -8.21 5.60
N CYS A 56 -5.10 -6.92 5.40
CA CYS A 56 -6.40 -6.34 5.71
C CYS A 56 -7.50 -6.87 4.77
N MET A 57 -7.18 -7.09 3.49
CA MET A 57 -8.13 -7.69 2.54
C MET A 57 -8.59 -9.09 2.97
N GLU A 58 -7.74 -9.91 3.61
CA GLU A 58 -8.14 -11.22 4.14
C GLU A 58 -9.26 -11.09 5.20
N LEU A 59 -9.16 -10.08 6.08
CA LEU A 59 -10.18 -9.81 7.10
C LEU A 59 -11.47 -9.26 6.49
N ILE A 60 -11.34 -8.39 5.48
CA ILE A 60 -12.48 -7.81 4.76
C ILE A 60 -13.23 -8.90 3.99
N GLU A 61 -12.52 -9.80 3.30
CA GLU A 61 -13.11 -10.95 2.62
C GLU A 61 -13.86 -11.84 3.61
N PHE A 62 -13.26 -12.17 4.76
CA PHE A 62 -13.93 -12.97 5.79
C PHE A 62 -15.22 -12.33 6.30
N ALA A 63 -15.16 -11.07 6.74
CA ALA A 63 -16.32 -10.38 7.30
C ALA A 63 -17.43 -10.16 6.26
N SER A 64 -17.07 -9.81 5.02
CA SER A 64 -18.04 -9.64 3.93
C SER A 64 -18.70 -10.96 3.51
N ALA A 65 -17.95 -12.08 3.49
CA ALA A 65 -18.49 -13.41 3.20
C ALA A 65 -19.51 -13.87 4.25
N LEU A 66 -19.38 -13.41 5.50
CA LEU A 66 -20.38 -13.61 6.57
C LEU A 66 -21.60 -12.69 6.45
N GLY A 67 -21.63 -11.78 5.48
CA GLY A 67 -22.69 -10.78 5.31
C GLY A 67 -22.64 -9.63 6.31
N LEU A 68 -21.50 -9.43 6.99
CA LEU A 68 -21.31 -8.32 7.93
C LEU A 68 -20.99 -7.02 7.18
N THR A 69 -21.43 -5.90 7.74
CA THR A 69 -21.07 -4.58 7.25
C THR A 69 -19.67 -4.19 7.73
N ILE A 70 -18.79 -3.83 6.79
CA ILE A 70 -17.47 -3.26 7.11
C ILE A 70 -17.64 -1.80 7.47
N VAL A 71 -17.54 -1.46 8.76
CA VAL A 71 -17.69 -0.08 9.26
C VAL A 71 -16.41 0.73 9.01
N ALA A 72 -15.25 0.13 9.27
CA ALA A 72 -13.93 0.71 9.03
C ALA A 72 -12.89 -0.41 8.89
N ALA A 73 -11.80 -0.12 8.19
CA ALA A 73 -10.66 -1.03 8.02
C ALA A 73 -9.36 -0.22 7.90
N GLY A 74 -8.24 -0.79 8.34
CA GLY A 74 -6.94 -0.13 8.25
C GLY A 74 -5.86 -0.74 9.13
N LYS A 75 -4.87 0.08 9.50
CA LYS A 75 -3.73 -0.30 10.36
C LYS A 75 -3.57 0.65 11.55
N GLY A 76 -2.84 0.19 12.56
CA GLY A 76 -2.41 1.01 13.70
C GLY A 76 -0.94 1.45 13.60
N LYS A 77 -0.57 2.42 14.44
CA LYS A 77 0.83 2.74 14.77
C LYS A 77 0.99 2.92 16.28
N ASN A 78 2.14 2.51 16.80
CA ASN A 78 2.46 2.65 18.22
C ASN A 78 2.68 4.10 18.65
N ASN A 79 3.22 4.93 17.76
CA ASN A 79 3.63 6.30 18.06
C ASN A 79 2.88 7.30 17.17
N PRO A 80 2.64 8.54 17.65
CA PRO A 80 2.10 9.63 16.81
C PRO A 80 2.92 9.87 15.54
N LEU A 81 2.29 10.49 14.54
CA LEU A 81 2.99 10.97 13.35
C LEU A 81 3.84 12.20 13.67
N ASN A 82 4.96 12.34 12.97
CA ASN A 82 5.73 13.58 12.91
C ASN A 82 5.85 14.02 11.44
N HIS A 83 4.95 14.91 11.02
CA HIS A 83 4.86 15.36 9.62
C HIS A 83 6.08 16.17 9.16
N ASP A 84 6.84 16.74 10.08
CA ASP A 84 8.05 17.53 9.78
C ASP A 84 9.32 16.67 9.74
N ALA A 85 9.20 15.35 9.88
CA ALA A 85 10.35 14.44 9.88
C ALA A 85 11.12 14.51 8.56
N VAL A 86 12.45 14.70 8.64
CA VAL A 86 13.34 14.65 7.47
C VAL A 86 14.41 13.57 7.66
N PRO A 87 14.98 13.01 6.57
CA PRO A 87 15.97 11.93 6.65
C PRO A 87 17.21 12.26 7.50
N ASP A 88 17.57 13.53 7.62
CA ASP A 88 18.71 13.96 8.42
C ASP A 88 18.49 13.73 9.92
N ASP A 89 17.26 13.86 10.42
CA ASP A 89 16.91 13.64 11.84
C ASP A 89 17.00 12.16 12.24
N TYR A 90 16.88 11.25 11.26
CA TYR A 90 16.76 9.80 11.48
C TYR A 90 17.96 9.00 10.96
N ARG A 91 19.04 9.68 10.53
CA ARG A 91 20.21 9.02 9.93
C ARG A 91 20.89 8.04 10.88
N GLU A 92 21.11 8.44 12.12
CA GLU A 92 21.77 7.59 13.13
C GLU A 92 20.95 6.32 13.42
N GLU A 93 19.63 6.46 13.57
CA GLU A 93 18.76 5.30 13.75
C GLU A 93 18.78 4.38 12.53
N ALA A 94 18.70 4.97 11.33
CA ALA A 94 18.71 4.22 10.08
C ALA A 94 20.01 3.42 9.90
N GLU A 95 21.16 4.02 10.21
CA GLU A 95 22.48 3.35 10.19
C GLU A 95 22.53 2.21 11.21
N ARG A 96 22.10 2.45 12.45
CA ARG A 96 22.05 1.42 13.51
C ARG A 96 21.19 0.22 13.12
N ARG A 97 20.10 0.46 12.38
CA ARG A 97 19.17 -0.57 11.90
C ARG A 97 19.54 -1.15 10.53
N ASN A 98 20.64 -0.69 9.92
CA ASN A 98 21.04 -1.03 8.56
C ASN A 98 19.91 -0.87 7.53
N MET A 99 19.22 0.28 7.58
CA MET A 99 18.07 0.60 6.73
C MET A 99 18.22 1.94 6.02
N ASN A 100 17.45 2.16 4.96
CA ASN A 100 17.43 3.44 4.26
C ASN A 100 16.68 4.50 5.10
N PRO A 101 17.28 5.69 5.37
CA PRO A 101 16.62 6.72 6.17
C PRO A 101 15.34 7.27 5.52
N ARG A 102 15.22 7.25 4.19
CA ARG A 102 13.97 7.62 3.51
C ARG A 102 12.83 6.66 3.83
N MET A 103 13.14 5.36 3.87
CA MET A 103 12.15 4.35 4.28
C MET A 103 11.79 4.50 5.74
N LEU A 104 12.71 4.91 6.60
CA LEU A 104 12.36 5.16 8.01
C LEU A 104 11.39 6.34 8.14
N VAL A 105 11.68 7.45 7.44
CA VAL A 105 10.89 8.68 7.52
C VAL A 105 9.47 8.50 7.00
N GLU A 106 9.23 7.73 5.93
CA GLU A 106 7.85 7.53 5.41
C GLU A 106 6.90 6.82 6.39
N PHE A 107 7.43 6.05 7.35
CA PHE A 107 6.63 5.48 8.46
C PHE A 107 6.35 6.49 9.57
N VAL A 108 7.26 7.47 9.73
CA VAL A 108 7.19 8.50 10.78
C VAL A 108 6.26 9.64 10.37
N ASP A 109 6.41 10.14 9.15
CA ASP A 109 5.63 11.28 8.61
C ASP A 109 4.21 10.88 8.18
N GLY A 110 3.98 9.57 7.98
CA GLY A 110 2.70 8.96 7.66
C GLY A 110 2.49 8.67 6.18
N SER A 111 3.43 9.03 5.31
CA SER A 111 3.36 8.81 3.87
C SER A 111 3.05 7.35 3.54
N LYS A 112 3.71 6.40 4.21
CA LYS A 112 3.48 4.97 4.00
C LYS A 112 2.08 4.53 4.43
N THR A 113 1.59 5.03 5.57
CA THR A 113 0.21 4.80 6.02
C THR A 113 -0.80 5.33 5.02
N MET A 114 -0.58 6.52 4.43
CA MET A 114 -1.50 7.08 3.43
C MET A 114 -1.57 6.20 2.18
N VAL A 115 -0.43 5.73 1.69
CA VAL A 115 -0.34 4.84 0.52
C VAL A 115 -1.07 3.52 0.77
N GLU A 116 -0.84 2.88 1.92
CA GLU A 116 -1.46 1.60 2.24
C GLU A 116 -2.98 1.71 2.40
N MET A 117 -3.48 2.77 3.07
CA MET A 117 -4.91 2.97 3.23
C MET A 117 -5.59 3.31 1.89
N CYS A 118 -4.88 3.99 0.99
CA CYS A 118 -5.34 4.23 -0.38
C CYS A 118 -5.50 2.90 -1.15
N ALA A 119 -4.57 1.96 -1.00
CA ALA A 119 -4.68 0.64 -1.63
C ALA A 119 -5.92 -0.13 -1.15
N ILE A 120 -6.19 -0.13 0.17
CA ILE A 120 -7.41 -0.75 0.74
C ILE A 120 -8.66 -0.07 0.19
N ALA A 121 -8.70 1.27 0.19
CA ALA A 121 -9.83 2.04 -0.33
C ALA A 121 -10.12 1.70 -1.79
N ASN A 122 -9.10 1.71 -2.65
CA ASN A 122 -9.23 1.41 -4.08
C ASN A 122 -9.70 -0.03 -4.35
N ALA A 123 -9.36 -0.99 -3.49
CA ALA A 123 -9.75 -2.39 -3.64
C ALA A 123 -11.16 -2.71 -3.10
N THR A 124 -11.73 -1.85 -2.25
CA THR A 124 -12.95 -2.17 -1.48
C THR A 124 -14.10 -1.20 -1.69
N GLY A 125 -13.83 0.00 -2.20
CA GLY A 125 -14.79 1.10 -2.26
C GLY A 125 -15.01 1.81 -0.92
N LEU A 126 -14.29 1.43 0.15
CA LEU A 126 -14.21 2.24 1.36
C LEU A 126 -13.50 3.56 1.04
N VAL A 127 -13.83 4.62 1.78
CA VAL A 127 -13.27 5.96 1.56
C VAL A 127 -12.75 6.57 2.87
N PRO A 128 -11.73 7.44 2.81
CA PRO A 128 -11.37 8.24 3.96
C PRO A 128 -12.50 9.23 4.26
N ASP A 129 -12.96 9.26 5.52
CA ASP A 129 -14.02 10.17 5.96
C ASP A 129 -13.61 11.65 5.86
N VAL A 130 -12.32 11.92 6.07
CA VAL A 130 -11.69 13.24 5.86
C VAL A 130 -10.32 13.07 5.18
N PRO A 131 -9.85 14.06 4.39
CA PRO A 131 -8.49 14.04 3.85
C PRO A 131 -7.44 13.84 4.96
N GLY A 132 -6.54 12.88 4.76
CA GLY A 132 -5.54 12.50 5.76
C GLY A 132 -6.03 11.51 6.83
N MET A 133 -7.32 11.14 6.82
CA MET A 133 -7.98 10.29 7.82
C MET A 133 -7.95 10.89 9.24
N HIS A 134 -8.73 10.33 10.16
CA HIS A 134 -8.83 10.85 11.54
C HIS A 134 -7.62 10.50 12.43
N GLY A 135 -6.99 9.34 12.24
CA GLY A 135 -5.84 8.88 13.02
C GLY A 135 -5.98 9.01 14.56
N PRO A 136 -7.09 8.54 15.18
CA PRO A 136 -7.34 8.75 16.60
C PRO A 136 -6.38 7.92 17.49
N LYS A 137 -6.29 8.28 18.77
CA LYS A 137 -5.69 7.43 19.79
C LYS A 137 -6.71 6.36 20.21
N ALA A 138 -6.54 5.14 19.73
CA ALA A 138 -7.43 4.00 19.99
C ALA A 138 -6.63 2.70 20.17
#